data_AF-A0A5B8RYP3-F1
#
_entry.id   AF-A0A5B8RYP3-F1
#
_cell.length_a   1.000
_cell.length_b   1.000
_cell.length_c   1.000
_cell.angle_alpha   90.00
_cell.angle_beta   90.00
_cell.angle_gamma   90.00
#
_symmetry.space_group_name_H-M   'P 1'
#
loop_
_entity.id
_entity.type
_entity.pdbx_description
1 polymer ?
#
loop_
_entity_poly.entity_id
_entity_poly.type
_entity_poly.pdbx_seq_one_letter_code
_entity_poly.pdbx_strand_id
1 'polypeptide(L)'
;MSYITPAELAERPGAREIAQTASAAHQMVRDDALMDATLRGLERSAWTGEDIAAADAALARVQDAVSEAGALIDGHLVQRGYQLPLQLPEGSAGRSMLTVWARAITRYYLNKDRMTDEAKDPVARDYRDALRLLGLLAVGKFSLGEGDPAASVNASSTDVRFQSAPLVFGREQMRAFR
;
A
#
# COMPACT_ATOMS: atom_id res chain seq x y z
N MET A 1 7.61 9.33 -0.21
CA MET A 1 8.30 8.04 -0.51
C MET A 1 7.41 7.23 -1.45
N SER A 2 7.96 6.40 -2.33
CA SER A 2 7.13 5.56 -3.22
C SER A 2 6.86 4.21 -2.58
N TYR A 3 5.57 3.91 -2.33
CA TYR A 3 5.14 2.64 -1.73
C TYR A 3 4.94 1.52 -2.76
N ILE A 4 4.95 1.87 -4.05
CA ILE A 4 4.87 0.96 -5.19
C ILE A 4 5.86 1.41 -6.27
N THR A 5 6.37 0.45 -7.03
CA THR A 5 7.30 0.67 -8.15
C THR A 5 6.62 0.46 -9.50
N PRO A 6 7.15 1.04 -10.59
CA PRO A 6 6.67 0.74 -11.95
C PRO A 6 6.72 -0.75 -12.29
N ALA A 7 7.76 -1.47 -11.83
CA ALA A 7 7.88 -2.92 -12.03
C ALA A 7 6.75 -3.69 -11.33
N GLU A 8 6.35 -3.31 -10.11
CA GLU A 8 5.21 -3.93 -9.44
C GLU A 8 3.88 -3.63 -10.14
N LEU A 9 3.75 -2.47 -10.81
CA LEU A 9 2.58 -2.14 -11.63
C LEU A 9 2.54 -2.97 -12.93
N ALA A 10 3.71 -3.30 -13.49
CA ALA A 10 3.84 -4.21 -14.64
C ALA A 10 3.37 -5.64 -14.31
N GLU A 11 3.54 -6.09 -13.06
CA GLU A 11 2.97 -7.36 -12.60
C GLU A 11 1.45 -7.28 -12.39
N ARG A 12 0.97 -6.21 -11.72
CA ARG A 12 -0.46 -5.99 -11.44
C ARG A 12 -0.74 -4.48 -11.49
N PRO A 13 -1.59 -3.94 -12.36
CA PRO A 13 -2.57 -4.62 -13.21
C PRO A 13 -1.99 -5.28 -14.47
N GLY A 14 -0.75 -4.98 -14.86
CA GLY A 14 -0.18 -5.46 -16.11
C GLY A 14 0.25 -4.33 -17.03
N ALA A 15 1.34 -4.54 -17.78
CA ALA A 15 1.88 -3.56 -18.73
C ALA A 15 0.85 -3.07 -19.76
N ARG A 16 -0.06 -3.95 -20.21
CA ARG A 16 -1.15 -3.61 -21.13
C ARG A 16 -2.11 -2.55 -20.59
N GLU A 17 -2.56 -2.71 -19.34
CA GLU A 17 -3.47 -1.73 -18.74
C GLU A 17 -2.74 -0.40 -18.53
N ILE A 18 -1.49 -0.45 -18.08
CA ILE A 18 -0.67 0.74 -17.89
C ILE A 18 -0.43 1.45 -19.24
N ALA A 19 -0.15 0.72 -20.32
CA ALA A 19 -0.03 1.29 -21.66
C ALA A 19 -1.29 2.05 -22.07
N GLN A 20 -2.47 1.47 -21.85
CA GLN A 20 -3.74 2.09 -22.23
C GLN A 20 -4.12 3.32 -21.40
N THR A 21 -3.63 3.42 -20.17
CA THR A 21 -4.07 4.44 -19.20
C THR A 21 -3.03 5.54 -19.00
N ALA A 22 -1.75 5.21 -19.13
CA ALA A 22 -0.66 6.17 -19.01
C ALA A 22 -0.29 6.85 -20.34
N SER A 23 -0.61 6.25 -21.49
CA SER A 23 -0.27 6.85 -22.77
C SER A 23 -1.18 8.05 -23.10
N ALA A 24 -0.60 9.08 -23.72
CA ALA A 24 -1.39 10.16 -24.30
C ALA A 24 -2.11 9.68 -25.57
N ALA A 25 -3.28 10.25 -25.88
CA ALA A 25 -4.07 9.84 -27.04
C ALA A 25 -3.32 9.93 -28.40
N HIS A 26 -2.36 10.86 -28.50
CA HIS A 26 -1.55 11.07 -29.70
C HIS A 26 -0.21 10.30 -29.69
N GLN A 27 0.15 9.65 -28.58
CA GLN A 27 1.40 8.90 -28.37
C GLN A 27 1.09 7.59 -27.66
N MET A 28 0.16 6.80 -28.21
CA MET A 28 -0.22 5.53 -27.63
C MET A 28 0.90 4.50 -27.77
N VAL A 29 1.33 3.94 -26.64
CA VAL A 29 2.17 2.75 -26.62
C VAL A 29 1.30 1.57 -27.05
N ARG A 30 1.53 1.06 -28.27
CA ARG A 30 0.74 -0.04 -28.85
C ARG A 30 1.28 -1.42 -28.52
N ASP A 31 2.59 -1.50 -28.26
CA ASP A 31 3.26 -2.75 -27.94
C ASP A 31 3.34 -2.93 -26.42
N ASP A 32 2.60 -3.93 -25.91
CA ASP A 32 2.57 -4.27 -24.49
C ASP A 32 3.94 -4.73 -23.98
N ALA A 33 4.76 -5.38 -24.83
CA ALA A 33 6.09 -5.85 -24.47
C ALA A 33 7.08 -4.69 -24.34
N LEU A 34 6.95 -3.65 -25.16
CA LEU A 34 7.71 -2.41 -24.98
C LEU A 34 7.35 -1.73 -23.65
N MET A 35 6.07 -1.67 -23.31
CA MET A 35 5.65 -1.08 -22.05
C MET A 35 6.15 -1.90 -20.85
N ASP A 36 6.09 -3.23 -20.92
CA ASP A 36 6.62 -4.10 -19.86
C ASP A 36 8.14 -3.92 -19.68
N ALA A 37 8.89 -3.91 -20.78
CA ALA A 37 10.32 -3.64 -20.77
C ALA A 37 10.64 -2.25 -20.17
N THR A 38 9.82 -1.24 -20.50
CA THR A 38 9.98 0.12 -19.99
C THR A 38 9.73 0.20 -18.48
N LEU A 39 8.64 -0.40 -17.98
CA LEU A 39 8.28 -0.40 -16.56
C LEU A 39 9.29 -1.19 -15.70
N ARG A 40 9.89 -2.24 -16.27
CA ARG A 40 10.88 -3.10 -15.60
C ARG A 40 12.35 -2.64 -15.79
N GLY A 41 12.60 -1.65 -16.66
CA GLY A 41 13.95 -1.20 -16.97
C GLY A 41 14.78 -2.21 -17.77
N LEU A 42 14.15 -2.98 -18.65
CA LEU A 42 14.78 -3.99 -19.51
C LEU A 42 15.31 -3.37 -20.82
N GLU A 43 15.94 -4.22 -21.62
CA GLU A 43 16.49 -3.91 -22.94
C GLU A 43 15.36 -3.50 -23.93
N ARG A 44 15.59 -2.46 -24.75
CA ARG A 44 14.58 -1.85 -25.63
C ARG A 44 15.06 -1.50 -27.05
N SER A 45 16.25 -1.91 -27.46
CA SER A 45 16.84 -1.54 -28.77
C SER A 45 16.12 -2.17 -29.97
N ALA A 46 15.25 -3.17 -29.74
CA ALA A 46 14.43 -3.78 -30.78
C ALA A 46 13.29 -2.86 -31.28
N TRP A 47 12.91 -1.82 -30.52
CA TRP A 47 11.83 -0.91 -30.87
C TRP A 47 12.36 0.39 -31.50
N THR A 48 11.47 1.10 -32.20
CA THR A 48 11.86 2.36 -32.84
C THR A 48 12.07 3.47 -31.79
N GLY A 49 12.89 4.47 -32.11
CA GLY A 49 13.10 5.61 -31.22
C GLY A 49 11.83 6.39 -30.90
N GLU A 50 10.86 6.43 -31.83
CA GLU A 50 9.55 7.05 -31.62
C GLU A 50 8.71 6.26 -30.60
N ASP A 51 8.68 4.93 -30.72
CA ASP A 51 7.97 4.06 -29.78
C ASP A 51 8.59 4.15 -28.38
N ILE A 52 9.93 4.15 -28.29
CA ILE A 52 10.65 4.32 -27.02
C ILE A 52 10.31 5.67 -26.39
N ALA A 53 10.26 6.75 -27.17
CA ALA A 53 9.90 8.08 -26.66
C ALA A 53 8.46 8.13 -26.13
N ALA A 54 7.51 7.48 -26.80
CA ALA A 54 6.14 7.35 -26.31
C ALA A 54 6.07 6.55 -25.00
N ALA A 55 6.83 5.45 -24.91
CA ALA A 55 6.91 4.64 -23.69
C ALA A 55 7.56 5.38 -22.52
N ASP A 56 8.61 6.17 -22.77
CA ASP A 56 9.28 7.00 -21.76
C ASP A 56 8.34 8.11 -21.25
N ALA A 57 7.57 8.74 -22.14
CA ALA A 57 6.55 9.72 -21.75
C ALA A 57 5.45 9.08 -20.88
N ALA A 58 5.00 7.88 -21.24
CA ALA A 58 4.04 7.14 -20.44
C ALA A 58 4.63 6.74 -19.07
N LEU A 59 5.90 6.32 -19.02
CA LEU A 59 6.62 6.01 -17.77
C LEU A 59 6.71 7.23 -16.85
N ALA A 60 6.98 8.42 -17.39
CA ALA A 60 7.02 9.66 -16.62
C ALA A 60 5.67 9.93 -15.93
N ARG A 61 4.54 9.79 -16.67
CA ARG A 61 3.19 9.93 -16.08
C ARG A 61 2.91 8.90 -14.98
N VAL A 62 3.39 7.65 -15.15
CA VAL A 62 3.29 6.62 -14.09
C VAL A 62 4.10 7.04 -12.85
N GLN A 63 5.32 7.53 -13.04
CA GLN A 63 6.18 7.97 -11.93
C GLN A 63 5.57 9.15 -11.17
N ASP A 64 4.99 10.13 -11.87
CA ASP A 64 4.28 11.24 -11.25
C ASP A 64 3.08 10.74 -10.42
N ALA A 65 2.24 9.87 -10.98
CA ALA A 65 1.10 9.29 -10.28
C ALA A 65 1.51 8.41 -9.07
N VAL A 66 2.64 7.71 -9.14
CA VAL A 66 3.22 6.96 -8.01
C VAL A 66 3.71 7.91 -6.92
N SER A 67 4.37 9.01 -7.31
CA SER A 67 4.86 10.03 -6.38
C SER A 67 3.71 10.72 -5.63
N GLU A 68 2.66 11.12 -6.36
CA GLU A 68 1.45 11.72 -5.77
C GLU A 68 0.73 10.76 -4.83
N ALA A 69 0.60 9.48 -5.22
CA ALA A 69 0.02 8.45 -4.35
C ALA A 69 0.84 8.27 -3.08
N GLY A 70 2.17 8.29 -3.20
CA GLY A 70 3.11 8.25 -2.07
C GLY A 70 2.90 9.41 -1.11
N ALA A 71 2.83 10.63 -1.63
CA ALA A 71 2.61 11.83 -0.83
C ALA A 71 1.26 11.82 -0.08
N LEU A 72 0.20 11.30 -0.71
CA LEU A 72 -1.11 11.18 -0.08
C LEU A 72 -1.08 10.18 1.09
N ILE A 73 -0.45 9.02 0.88
CA ILE A 73 -0.28 8.01 1.94
C ILE A 73 0.57 8.58 3.08
N ASP A 74 1.69 9.24 2.76
CA ASP A 74 2.56 9.90 3.73
C ASP A 74 1.79 10.87 4.63
N GLY A 75 0.85 11.65 4.07
CA GLY A 75 -0.03 12.54 4.84
C GLY A 75 -0.86 11.83 5.90
N HIS A 76 -1.48 10.69 5.56
CA HIS A 76 -2.23 9.87 6.52
C HIS A 76 -1.34 9.21 7.57
N LEU A 77 -0.13 8.78 7.18
CA LEU A 77 0.83 8.19 8.10
C LEU A 77 1.33 9.21 9.13
N VAL A 78 1.63 10.44 8.70
CA VAL A 78 2.01 11.53 9.61
C VAL A 78 0.85 11.86 10.55
N GLN A 79 -0.40 11.86 10.07
CA GLN A 79 -1.57 12.10 10.92
C GLN A 79 -1.71 11.04 12.03
N ARG A 80 -1.33 9.79 11.76
CA ARG A 80 -1.26 8.72 12.77
C ARG A 80 -0.14 8.94 13.79
N GLY A 81 0.86 9.76 13.47
CA GLY A 81 2.05 9.99 14.29
C GLY A 81 3.25 9.14 13.90
N TYR A 82 3.24 8.52 12.71
CA TYR A 82 4.43 7.83 12.20
C TYR A 82 5.54 8.82 11.85
N GLN A 83 6.78 8.45 12.17
CA GLN A 83 7.96 9.16 11.67
C GLN A 83 8.24 8.69 10.24
N LEU A 84 8.34 9.65 9.32
CA LEU A 84 8.74 9.39 7.94
C LEU A 84 10.25 9.59 7.77
N PRO A 85 10.93 8.79 6.95
CA PRO A 85 10.39 7.66 6.18
C PRO A 85 10.01 6.46 7.07
N LEU A 86 8.80 5.94 6.87
CA LEU A 86 8.34 4.75 7.59
C LEU A 86 9.12 3.52 7.09
N GLN A 87 9.88 2.91 7.97
CA GLN A 87 10.63 1.68 7.67
C GLN A 87 9.80 0.47 8.08
N LEU A 88 9.32 -0.28 7.09
CA LEU A 88 8.64 -1.55 7.28
C LEU A 88 9.50 -2.68 6.71
N PRO A 89 9.63 -3.83 7.38
CA PRO A 89 10.36 -4.97 6.85
C PRO A 89 9.80 -5.40 5.49
N GLU A 90 10.70 -5.78 4.58
CA GLU A 90 10.32 -6.40 3.31
C GLU A 90 9.49 -7.67 3.56
N GLY A 91 8.40 -7.84 2.81
CA GLY A 91 7.45 -8.94 3.00
C GLY A 91 6.49 -8.81 4.20
N SER A 92 6.58 -7.74 5.00
CA SER A 92 5.61 -7.51 6.09
C SER A 92 4.20 -7.24 5.55
N ALA A 93 3.19 -7.58 6.37
CA ALA A 93 1.79 -7.31 6.05
C ALA A 93 1.53 -5.80 5.86
N GLY A 94 2.17 -4.95 6.67
CA GLY A 94 2.09 -3.50 6.57
C GLY A 94 2.63 -2.97 5.24
N ARG A 95 3.82 -3.44 4.83
CA ARG A 95 4.42 -3.08 3.53
C ARG A 95 3.49 -3.48 2.39
N SER A 96 2.99 -4.71 2.43
CA SER A 96 2.06 -5.25 1.42
C SER A 96 0.77 -4.43 1.32
N MET A 97 0.23 -4.00 2.46
CA MET A 97 -1.00 -3.18 2.52
C MET A 97 -0.77 -1.78 1.91
N LEU A 98 0.34 -1.12 2.25
CA LEU A 98 0.70 0.17 1.66
C LEU A 98 0.90 0.04 0.14
N THR A 99 1.52 -1.03 -0.33
CA THR A 99 1.66 -1.32 -1.77
C THR A 99 0.29 -1.48 -2.44
N VAL A 100 -0.66 -2.17 -1.80
CA VAL A 100 -2.03 -2.35 -2.33
C VAL A 100 -2.76 -1.00 -2.43
N TRP A 101 -2.71 -0.16 -1.39
CA TRP A 101 -3.35 1.16 -1.43
C TRP A 101 -2.68 2.08 -2.44
N ALA A 102 -1.36 2.10 -2.50
CA ALA A 102 -0.61 2.87 -3.49
C ALA A 102 -1.00 2.45 -4.91
N ARG A 103 -1.12 1.15 -5.17
CA ARG A 103 -1.59 0.62 -6.47
C ARG A 103 -2.97 1.15 -6.84
N ALA A 104 -3.93 1.11 -5.91
CA ALA A 104 -5.29 1.58 -6.15
C ALA A 104 -5.33 3.08 -6.46
N ILE A 105 -4.59 3.88 -5.69
CA ILE A 105 -4.51 5.33 -5.86
C ILE A 105 -3.83 5.69 -7.19
N THR A 106 -2.67 5.09 -7.49
CA THR A 106 -1.97 5.32 -8.76
C THR A 106 -2.83 4.93 -9.97
N ARG A 107 -3.51 3.78 -9.93
CA ARG A 107 -4.44 3.38 -11.01
C ARG A 107 -5.57 4.38 -11.19
N TYR A 108 -6.10 4.94 -10.10
CA TYR A 108 -7.14 5.97 -10.19
C TYR A 108 -6.62 7.26 -10.81
N TYR A 109 -5.44 7.73 -10.41
CA TYR A 109 -4.82 8.94 -11.01
C TYR A 109 -4.52 8.79 -12.49
N LEU A 110 -4.08 7.61 -12.94
CA LEU A 110 -3.89 7.35 -14.36
C LEU A 110 -5.21 7.33 -15.15
N ASN A 111 -6.32 6.93 -14.51
CA ASN A 111 -7.64 6.82 -15.15
C ASN A 111 -8.55 8.05 -14.97
N LYS A 112 -8.12 9.10 -14.26
CA LYS A 112 -8.97 10.24 -13.85
C LYS A 112 -9.65 10.97 -15.01
N ASP A 113 -9.04 10.96 -16.20
CA ASP A 113 -9.56 11.63 -17.38
C ASP A 113 -10.59 10.79 -18.17
N ARG A 114 -10.91 9.56 -17.73
CA ARG A 114 -11.94 8.73 -18.36
C ARG A 114 -13.34 9.24 -18.03
N MET A 115 -14.17 9.38 -19.06
CA MET A 115 -15.61 9.60 -18.92
C MET A 115 -16.31 8.27 -18.59
N THR A 116 -16.17 7.79 -17.36
CA THR A 116 -16.90 6.62 -16.83
C THR A 116 -17.84 7.02 -15.71
N ASP A 117 -18.94 6.27 -15.56
CA ASP A 117 -19.85 6.39 -14.42
C ASP A 117 -19.11 5.93 -13.15
N GLU A 118 -18.64 6.89 -12.35
CA GLU A 118 -17.80 6.67 -11.16
C GLU A 118 -18.43 5.70 -10.14
N ALA A 119 -19.76 5.58 -10.13
CA ALA A 119 -20.49 4.67 -9.25
C ALA A 119 -20.27 3.18 -9.61
N LYS A 120 -19.95 2.89 -10.87
CA LYS A 120 -19.76 1.52 -11.39
C LYS A 120 -18.31 1.19 -11.71
N ASP A 121 -17.40 2.15 -11.59
CA ASP A 121 -16.00 1.97 -11.91
C ASP A 121 -15.26 1.21 -10.79
N PRO A 122 -14.74 -0.01 -11.05
CA PRO A 122 -13.98 -0.76 -10.06
C PRO A 122 -12.74 -0.01 -9.55
N VAL A 123 -12.10 0.81 -10.39
CA VAL A 123 -10.90 1.58 -10.02
C VAL A 123 -11.27 2.68 -9.03
N ALA A 124 -12.37 3.39 -9.26
CA ALA A 124 -12.87 4.41 -8.34
C ALA A 124 -13.35 3.80 -7.02
N ARG A 125 -13.93 2.59 -7.05
CA ARG A 125 -14.28 1.86 -5.83
C ARG A 125 -13.02 1.51 -5.01
N ASP A 126 -12.03 0.88 -5.64
CA ASP A 126 -10.80 0.46 -4.95
C ASP A 126 -10.03 1.67 -4.37
N TYR A 127 -10.04 2.81 -5.06
CA TYR A 127 -9.51 4.09 -4.55
C TYR A 127 -10.24 4.57 -3.29
N ARG A 128 -11.58 4.61 -3.31
CA ARG A 128 -12.37 5.02 -2.15
C ARG A 128 -12.16 4.09 -0.96
N ASP A 129 -12.08 2.79 -1.21
CA ASP A 129 -11.79 1.79 -0.17
C ASP A 129 -10.40 2.00 0.44
N ALA A 130 -9.38 2.29 -0.38
CA ALA A 130 -8.04 2.64 0.08
C ALA A 130 -8.05 3.92 0.95
N LEU A 131 -8.71 5.00 0.52
CA LEU A 131 -8.84 6.23 1.31
C LEU A 131 -9.56 5.98 2.65
N ARG A 132 -10.62 5.15 2.64
CA ARG A 132 -11.36 4.81 3.84
C ARG A 132 -10.48 4.07 4.85
N LEU A 133 -9.71 3.09 4.40
CA LEU A 133 -8.79 2.33 5.25
C LEU A 133 -7.63 3.19 5.76
N LEU A 134 -7.06 4.06 4.92
CA LEU A 134 -6.06 5.06 5.32
C LEU A 134 -6.60 6.02 6.37
N GLY A 135 -7.86 6.46 6.24
CA GLY A 135 -8.54 7.25 7.25
C GLY A 135 -8.72 6.51 8.58
N LEU A 136 -9.08 5.22 8.53
CA LEU A 136 -9.16 4.37 9.72
C LEU A 136 -7.78 4.15 10.37
N LEU A 137 -6.73 4.01 9.57
CA LEU A 137 -5.35 3.94 10.03
C LEU A 137 -4.96 5.23 10.74
N ALA A 138 -5.21 6.39 10.13
CA ALA A 138 -4.91 7.70 10.71
C ALA A 138 -5.58 7.89 12.09
N VAL A 139 -6.84 7.46 12.24
CA VAL A 139 -7.58 7.52 13.51
C VAL A 139 -7.19 6.39 14.49
N GLY A 140 -6.45 5.37 14.04
CA GLY A 140 -6.00 4.26 14.88
C GLY A 140 -6.94 3.08 15.02
N LYS A 141 -7.95 3.00 14.16
CA LYS A 141 -8.90 1.88 14.10
C LYS A 141 -8.40 0.74 13.20
N PHE A 142 -7.30 0.96 12.50
CA PHE A 142 -6.62 -0.02 11.66
C PHE A 142 -5.13 -0.06 12.05
N SER A 143 -4.52 -1.24 12.00
CA SER A 143 -3.09 -1.44 12.28
C SER A 143 -2.40 -2.03 11.06
N LEU A 144 -1.14 -1.66 10.84
CA LEU A 144 -0.30 -2.21 9.78
C LEU A 144 0.25 -3.62 10.09
N GLY A 145 -0.16 -4.22 11.23
CA GLY A 145 0.22 -5.57 11.62
C GLY A 145 1.49 -5.62 12.44
N GLU A 146 2.16 -6.78 12.43
CA GLU A 146 3.43 -6.98 13.13
C GLU A 146 4.50 -6.02 12.58
N GLY A 147 5.10 -5.22 13.46
CA GLY A 147 6.05 -4.17 13.09
C GLY A 147 5.46 -2.76 12.92
N ASP A 148 4.18 -2.56 13.20
CA ASP A 148 3.56 -1.24 13.27
C ASP A 148 4.08 -0.46 14.50
N PRO A 149 4.88 0.62 14.34
CA PRO A 149 5.49 1.33 15.46
C PRO A 149 4.47 2.15 16.27
N ALA A 150 3.29 2.41 15.72
CA ALA A 150 2.18 3.10 16.37
C ALA A 150 1.03 2.13 16.69
N ALA A 151 1.25 0.81 16.59
CA ALA A 151 0.44 -0.15 17.30
C ALA A 151 0.68 0.10 18.79
N SER A 152 -0.13 1.00 19.36
CA SER A 152 -0.31 1.09 20.79
C SER A 152 -0.58 -0.33 21.26
N VAL A 153 0.25 -0.83 22.18
CA VAL A 153 -0.06 -1.30 23.54
C VAL A 153 -1.57 -1.42 23.89
N ASN A 154 -2.41 -1.85 22.97
CA ASN A 154 -3.73 -2.43 23.21
C ASN A 154 -3.58 -3.94 23.49
N ALA A 155 -2.33 -4.40 23.59
CA ALA A 155 -1.93 -5.51 24.43
C ALA A 155 -1.84 -5.12 25.93
N SER A 156 -2.28 -3.92 26.34
CA SER A 156 -2.59 -3.67 27.75
C SER A 156 -3.95 -4.30 28.07
N SER A 157 -3.89 -5.57 28.51
CA SER A 157 -4.95 -6.34 29.22
C SER A 157 -5.29 -7.72 28.61
N THR A 158 -4.33 -8.46 28.05
CA THR A 158 -4.47 -9.94 27.98
C THR A 158 -3.66 -10.69 29.04
N ASP A 159 -2.87 -9.99 29.86
CA ASP A 159 -2.32 -10.58 31.09
C ASP A 159 -3.36 -10.49 32.21
N VAL A 160 -4.37 -11.38 32.15
CA VAL A 160 -5.30 -11.60 33.27
C VAL A 160 -4.56 -12.43 34.32
N ARG A 161 -3.92 -11.76 35.28
CA ARG A 161 -3.35 -12.43 36.45
C ARG A 161 -4.41 -12.60 37.51
N PHE A 162 -4.85 -13.84 37.72
CA PHE A 162 -5.64 -14.20 38.88
C PHE A 162 -4.72 -14.24 40.11
N GLN A 163 -4.63 -13.12 40.83
CA GLN A 163 -4.13 -13.14 42.20
C GLN A 163 -5.22 -13.68 43.12
N SER A 164 -4.95 -14.81 43.75
CA SER A 164 -5.77 -15.31 44.86
C SER A 164 -5.11 -14.94 46.18
N ALA A 165 -5.91 -14.75 47.22
CA ALA A 165 -5.39 -14.60 48.57
C ALA A 165 -4.64 -15.88 48.97
N PRO A 166 -3.56 -15.79 49.78
CA PRO A 166 -2.86 -16.96 50.27
C PRO A 166 -3.83 -17.90 50.99
N LEU A 167 -3.66 -19.21 50.80
CA LEU A 167 -4.51 -20.25 51.39
C LEU A 167 -4.48 -20.16 52.92
N VAL A 168 -5.57 -19.69 53.52
CA VAL A 168 -5.71 -19.58 54.99
C VAL A 168 -5.89 -20.96 55.64
N PHE A 169 -6.49 -21.91 54.91
CA PHE A 169 -6.71 -23.29 55.37
C PHE A 169 -6.16 -24.26 54.34
N GLY A 170 -4.92 -24.70 54.54
CA GLY A 170 -4.30 -25.76 53.74
C GLY A 170 -3.56 -26.75 54.63
N ARG A 171 -3.17 -27.87 54.03
CA ARG A 171 -2.52 -28.97 54.75
C ARG A 171 -1.24 -28.54 55.46
N GLU A 172 -0.51 -27.58 54.90
CA GLU A 172 0.68 -27.00 55.54
C GLU A 172 0.33 -26.07 56.69
N GLN A 173 -0.68 -25.19 56.53
CA GLN A 173 -1.13 -24.27 57.58
C GLN A 173 -1.72 -25.03 58.79
N MET A 174 -2.34 -26.19 58.56
CA MET A 174 -2.92 -27.04 59.62
C MET A 174 -1.92 -27.99 60.29
N ARG A 175 -0.62 -27.98 59.93
CA ARG A 175 0.40 -28.78 60.63
C ARG A 175 0.66 -28.29 62.05
N ALA A 176 0.44 -26.99 62.32
CA ALA A 176 0.64 -26.40 63.65
C ALA A 176 -0.50 -26.73 64.63
N PHE A 177 -1.61 -27.28 64.16
CA PHE A 177 -2.78 -27.66 64.96
C PHE A 177 -2.92 -29.18 65.14
N ARG A 178 -1.85 -29.95 64.85
CA ARG A 178 -1.77 -31.40 65.06
C ARG A 178 -0.72 -31.75 66.08
#